data_AF-A0A348UJZ9-F1
#
_entry.id   AF-A0A348UJZ9-F1
#
_cell.length_a   1.000
_cell.length_b   1.000
_cell.length_c   1.000
_cell.angle_alpha   90.00
_cell.angle_beta   90.00
_cell.angle_gamma   90.00
#
_symmetry.space_group_name_H-M   'P 1'
#
loop_
_entity.id
_entity.type
_entity.pdbx_description
1 polymer ?
#
loop_
_entity_poly.entity_id
_entity_poly.type
_entity_poly.pdbx_seq_one_letter_code
_entity_poly.pdbx_strand_id
1 'polypeptide(L)'
;AAHAGGIYADAVAVLDRLLVTTQTQVPLHGDLHHGNLLDAGVRGWLAIDPKGLEGDPVFDYAIMLFVTEVQDGIAAPHQVIDRAQRVATMAQLPLERLLGWSLCVAAQYAGWFHGAPMGAGMLDAARVISEQSSVRGL
;
A
#
# COMPACT_ATOMS: atom_id res chain seq x y z
N ALA A 1 -12.69 6.50 -19.86
CA ALA A 1 -13.61 6.60 -18.70
C ALA A 1 -14.09 5.24 -18.15
N ALA A 2 -14.17 4.16 -18.96
CA ALA A 2 -14.69 2.85 -18.51
C ALA A 2 -13.69 1.91 -17.79
N HIS A 3 -12.42 2.30 -17.59
CA HIS A 3 -11.42 1.43 -16.95
C HIS A 3 -11.27 1.61 -15.43
N ALA A 4 -11.75 2.72 -14.86
CA ALA A 4 -11.59 2.97 -13.43
C ALA A 4 -12.53 2.08 -12.58
N GLY A 5 -13.75 1.81 -13.06
CA GLY A 5 -14.71 0.96 -12.33
C GLY A 5 -14.27 -0.48 -12.11
N GLY A 6 -13.36 -1.00 -12.96
CA GLY A 6 -12.81 -2.35 -12.81
C GLY A 6 -11.81 -2.44 -11.66
N ILE A 7 -10.83 -1.55 -11.61
CA ILE A 7 -9.74 -1.65 -10.63
C ILE A 7 -10.20 -1.41 -9.19
N TYR A 8 -11.19 -0.54 -8.98
CA TYR A 8 -11.80 -0.39 -7.66
C TYR A 8 -12.57 -1.64 -7.23
N ALA A 9 -13.25 -2.32 -8.16
CA ALA A 9 -13.94 -3.57 -7.86
C ALA A 9 -12.96 -4.69 -7.53
N ASP A 10 -11.85 -4.78 -8.27
CA ASP A 10 -10.77 -5.73 -8.00
C ASP A 10 -10.15 -5.48 -6.62
N ALA A 11 -9.88 -4.21 -6.28
CA ALA A 11 -9.38 -3.83 -4.96
C ALA A 11 -10.37 -4.17 -3.83
N VAL A 12 -11.67 -3.98 -4.03
CA VAL A 12 -12.70 -4.37 -3.05
C VAL A 12 -12.74 -5.89 -2.86
N ALA A 13 -12.67 -6.67 -3.94
CA ALA A 13 -12.65 -8.13 -3.84
C ALA A 13 -11.43 -8.64 -3.06
N VAL A 14 -10.24 -8.06 -3.32
CA VAL A 14 -9.02 -8.38 -2.58
C VAL A 14 -9.11 -7.90 -1.13
N LEU A 15 -9.69 -6.73 -0.87
CA LEU A 15 -9.90 -6.21 0.48
C LEU A 15 -10.77 -7.18 1.32
N ASP A 16 -11.91 -7.60 0.79
CA ASP A 16 -12.81 -8.55 1.47
C ASP A 16 -12.08 -9.83 1.87
N ARG A 17 -11.22 -10.34 0.97
CA ARG A 17 -10.38 -11.52 1.21
C ARG A 17 -9.34 -11.27 2.28
N LEU A 18 -8.62 -10.15 2.22
CA LEU A 18 -7.61 -9.79 3.22
C LEU A 18 -8.23 -9.65 4.62
N LEU A 19 -9.39 -9.00 4.72
CA LEU A 19 -10.12 -8.82 5.97
C LEU A 19 -10.54 -10.17 6.57
N VAL A 20 -11.15 -11.06 5.77
CA VAL A 20 -11.57 -12.40 6.23
C VAL A 20 -10.37 -13.28 6.61
N THR A 21 -9.23 -13.13 5.95
CA THR A 21 -8.03 -13.96 6.18
C THR A 21 -7.06 -13.36 7.19
N THR A 22 -7.34 -12.18 7.75
CA THR A 22 -6.53 -11.59 8.83
C THR A 22 -6.69 -12.41 10.11
N GLN A 23 -5.65 -13.14 10.49
CA GLN A 23 -5.66 -14.00 11.69
C GLN A 23 -5.30 -13.26 12.97
N THR A 24 -4.41 -12.27 12.86
CA THR A 24 -3.94 -11.46 13.99
C THR A 24 -4.15 -10.01 13.66
N GLN A 25 -4.84 -9.30 14.56
CA GLN A 25 -4.98 -7.85 14.49
C GLN A 25 -4.02 -7.22 15.50
N VAL A 26 -3.39 -6.12 15.08
CA VAL A 26 -2.49 -5.32 15.91
C VAL A 26 -2.85 -3.84 15.78
N PRO A 27 -2.47 -3.00 16.76
CA PRO A 27 -2.51 -1.56 16.56
C PRO A 27 -1.65 -1.17 15.35
N LEU A 28 -2.24 -0.38 14.46
CA LEU A 28 -1.63 0.13 13.25
C LEU A 28 -1.47 1.64 13.34
N HIS A 29 -0.41 2.15 12.71
CA HIS A 29 -0.24 3.57 12.49
C HIS A 29 -1.30 4.09 11.52
N GLY A 30 -1.56 3.37 10.42
CA GLY A 30 -2.57 3.69 9.43
C GLY A 30 -2.21 4.84 8.48
N ASP A 31 -0.99 5.37 8.59
CA ASP A 31 -0.46 6.47 7.76
C ASP A 31 1.08 6.52 7.84
N LEU A 32 1.71 5.33 7.87
CA LEU A 32 3.15 5.20 8.14
C LEU A 32 3.98 5.51 6.89
N HIS A 33 4.10 6.79 6.55
CA HIS A 33 4.97 7.24 5.48
C HIS A 33 6.28 7.85 6.00
N HIS A 34 7.27 8.01 5.12
CA HIS A 34 8.59 8.57 5.48
C HIS A 34 8.51 9.95 6.17
N GLY A 35 7.56 10.81 5.74
CA GLY A 35 7.31 12.09 6.43
C GLY A 35 6.80 11.99 7.89
N ASN A 36 6.22 10.84 8.26
CA ASN A 36 5.77 10.53 9.61
C ASN A 36 6.80 9.70 10.39
N LEU A 37 7.99 9.47 9.83
CA LEU A 37 9.13 8.80 10.47
C LEU A 37 10.24 9.82 10.72
N LEU A 38 10.43 10.19 11.97
CA LEU A 38 11.47 11.12 12.39
C LEU A 38 12.68 10.37 12.93
N ASP A 39 13.88 10.86 12.62
CA ASP A 39 15.09 10.48 13.36
C ASP A 39 15.12 11.26 14.68
N ALA A 40 14.89 10.57 15.81
CA ALA A 40 14.94 11.16 17.15
C ALA A 40 16.33 10.98 17.81
N GLY A 41 17.38 10.82 17.02
CA GLY A 41 18.76 10.71 17.47
C GLY A 41 18.99 9.45 18.30
N VAL A 42 19.46 9.62 19.53
CA VAL A 42 19.77 8.49 20.44
C VAL A 42 18.57 7.61 20.76
N ARG A 43 17.35 8.13 20.61
CA ARG A 43 16.10 7.37 20.81
C ARG A 43 15.77 6.46 19.62
N GLY A 44 16.40 6.67 18.47
CA GLY A 44 16.08 5.99 17.22
C GLY A 44 14.88 6.61 16.50
N TRP A 45 14.24 5.83 15.63
CA TRP A 45 13.11 6.29 14.83
C TRP A 45 11.86 6.54 15.68
N LEU A 46 11.15 7.63 15.39
CA LEU A 46 9.89 7.99 16.00
C LEU A 46 8.81 8.12 14.92
N ALA A 47 7.77 7.29 15.03
CA ALA A 47 6.56 7.43 14.22
C ALA A 47 5.60 8.44 14.86
N ILE A 48 5.03 9.35 14.06
CA ILE A 48 4.14 10.43 14.48
C ILE A 48 2.85 10.48 13.66
N ASP A 49 1.80 11.12 14.19
CA ASP A 49 0.47 11.22 13.55
C ASP A 49 -0.22 9.86 13.24
N PRO A 50 -0.32 8.93 14.22
CA PRO A 50 -1.06 7.70 14.00
C PRO A 50 -2.56 7.95 13.88
N LYS A 51 -3.23 7.23 12.98
CA LYS A 51 -4.69 7.23 12.84
C LYS A 51 -5.39 6.33 13.86
N GLY A 52 -4.65 5.49 14.57
CA GLY A 52 -5.16 4.66 15.66
C GLY A 52 -6.09 3.54 15.18
N LEU A 53 -5.64 2.78 14.19
CA LEU A 53 -6.41 1.66 13.64
C LEU A 53 -6.00 0.34 14.32
N GLU A 54 -6.83 -0.69 14.17
CA GLU A 54 -6.51 -2.07 14.51
C GLU A 54 -6.74 -2.95 13.28
N GLY A 55 -5.77 -3.78 12.93
CA GLY A 55 -5.88 -4.59 11.72
C GLY A 55 -4.64 -5.39 11.40
N ASP A 56 -4.52 -5.78 10.14
CA ASP A 56 -3.44 -6.63 9.65
C ASP A 56 -2.06 -5.95 9.79
N PRO A 57 -1.06 -6.59 10.43
CA PRO A 57 0.29 -6.03 10.56
C PRO A 57 0.97 -5.71 9.22
N VAL A 58 0.55 -6.34 8.12
CA VAL A 58 1.10 -6.07 6.77
C VAL A 58 0.65 -4.71 6.22
N PHE A 59 -0.46 -4.15 6.71
CA PHE A 59 -1.06 -2.95 6.15
C PHE A 59 -0.13 -1.72 6.17
N ASP A 60 0.53 -1.45 7.29
CA ASP A 60 1.42 -0.29 7.41
C ASP A 60 2.62 -0.36 6.45
N TYR A 61 3.09 -1.57 6.11
CA TYR A 61 4.14 -1.75 5.11
C TYR A 61 3.67 -1.38 3.70
N ALA A 62 2.40 -1.62 3.38
CA ALA A 62 1.85 -1.26 2.07
C ALA A 62 1.84 0.26 1.87
N ILE A 63 1.50 1.03 2.91
CA ILE A 63 1.53 2.50 2.86
C ILE A 63 2.94 3.02 2.54
N MET A 64 3.97 2.43 3.17
CA MET A 64 5.37 2.84 2.95
C MET A 64 5.83 2.72 1.49
N LEU A 65 5.24 1.82 0.69
CA LEU A 65 5.69 1.57 -0.69
C LEU A 65 5.40 2.71 -1.66
N PHE A 66 4.37 3.53 -1.38
CA PHE A 66 3.84 4.54 -2.30
C PHE A 66 4.27 5.96 -1.98
N VAL A 67 4.77 6.22 -0.77
CA VAL A 67 4.92 7.61 -0.31
C VAL A 67 6.32 8.16 -0.52
N THR A 68 7.24 7.50 -1.25
CA THR A 68 8.50 8.13 -1.66
C THR A 68 8.34 9.26 -2.71
N GLU A 69 7.14 9.76 -2.95
CA GLU A 69 6.76 10.40 -4.23
C GLU A 69 6.25 11.85 -4.10
N VAL A 70 6.52 12.51 -2.97
CA VAL A 70 6.07 13.89 -2.75
C VAL A 70 7.03 14.93 -3.39
N GLN A 71 8.22 14.51 -3.88
CA GLN A 71 9.21 15.43 -4.46
C GLN A 71 9.69 15.10 -5.89
N ASP A 72 9.75 13.82 -6.31
CA ASP A 72 10.41 13.44 -7.59
C ASP A 72 9.48 12.79 -8.64
N GLY A 73 8.17 12.74 -8.38
CA GLY A 73 7.19 12.10 -9.25
C GLY A 73 6.90 10.64 -8.88
N ILE A 74 5.81 10.13 -9.45
CA ILE A 74 5.27 8.81 -9.11
C ILE A 74 6.25 7.73 -9.57
N ALA A 75 6.62 6.81 -8.67
CA ALA A 75 7.46 5.68 -9.02
C ALA A 75 6.72 4.86 -10.07
N ALA A 76 7.43 4.50 -11.13
CA ALA A 76 6.82 3.69 -12.17
C ALA A 76 6.31 2.37 -11.53
N PRO A 77 5.11 1.87 -11.90
CA PRO A 77 4.48 0.75 -11.21
C PRO A 77 5.34 -0.49 -10.95
N HIS A 78 6.31 -0.80 -11.84
CA HIS A 78 7.27 -1.89 -11.64
C HIS A 78 8.18 -1.68 -10.42
N GLN A 79 8.52 -0.43 -10.10
CA GLN A 79 9.34 -0.08 -8.93
C GLN A 79 8.61 -0.40 -7.62
N VAL A 80 7.28 -0.29 -7.59
CA VAL A 80 6.46 -0.68 -6.43
C VAL A 80 6.57 -2.18 -6.18
N ILE A 81 6.51 -3.01 -7.23
CA ILE A 81 6.66 -4.46 -7.10
C ILE A 81 8.05 -4.83 -6.60
N ASP A 82 9.11 -4.24 -7.19
CA ASP A 82 10.49 -4.50 -6.76
C ASP A 82 10.73 -4.07 -5.31
N ARG A 83 10.15 -2.94 -4.89
CA ARG A 83 10.18 -2.49 -3.49
C ARG A 83 9.41 -3.46 -2.59
N ALA A 84 8.22 -3.91 -2.99
CA ALA A 84 7.43 -4.87 -2.23
C ALA A 84 8.21 -6.17 -2.01
N GLN A 85 8.90 -6.68 -3.03
CA GLN A 85 9.76 -7.87 -2.93
C GLN A 85 10.88 -7.69 -1.90
N ARG A 86 11.58 -6.55 -1.96
CA ARG A 86 12.65 -6.23 -1.00
C ARG A 86 12.11 -6.10 0.42
N VAL A 87 11.04 -5.33 0.61
CA VAL A 87 10.41 -5.11 1.91
C VAL A 87 9.87 -6.42 2.48
N ALA A 88 9.16 -7.22 1.69
CA ALA A 88 8.66 -8.52 2.11
C ALA A 88 9.80 -9.45 2.55
N THR A 89 10.93 -9.43 1.85
CA THR A 89 12.11 -10.22 2.23
C THR A 89 12.72 -9.73 3.54
N MET A 90 12.92 -8.41 3.68
CA MET A 90 13.55 -7.81 4.86
C MET A 90 12.69 -7.93 6.12
N ALA A 91 11.38 -7.75 5.98
CA ALA A 91 10.42 -7.80 7.08
C ALA A 91 9.80 -9.20 7.27
N GLN A 92 10.23 -10.19 6.47
CA GLN A 92 9.73 -11.58 6.52
C GLN A 92 8.20 -11.68 6.37
N LEU A 93 7.64 -10.90 5.45
CA LEU A 93 6.21 -10.82 5.19
C LEU A 93 5.80 -11.69 3.98
N PRO A 94 4.56 -12.20 3.94
CA PRO A 94 4.02 -12.82 2.73
C PRO A 94 3.87 -11.77 1.63
N LEU A 95 4.64 -11.92 0.53
CA LEU A 95 4.64 -10.96 -0.58
C LEU A 95 3.25 -10.77 -1.19
N GLU A 96 2.49 -11.86 -1.37
CA GLU A 96 1.13 -11.81 -1.89
C GLU A 96 0.22 -10.91 -1.04
N ARG A 97 0.33 -11.02 0.29
CA ARG A 97 -0.47 -10.25 1.23
C ARG A 97 -0.07 -8.78 1.22
N LEU A 98 1.24 -8.50 1.12
CA LEU A 98 1.76 -7.14 0.97
C LEU A 98 1.26 -6.51 -0.33
N LEU A 99 1.32 -7.22 -1.46
CA LEU A 99 0.81 -6.75 -2.74
C LEU A 99 -0.71 -6.54 -2.71
N GLY A 100 -1.46 -7.43 -2.04
CA GLY A 100 -2.90 -7.27 -1.86
C GLY A 100 -3.26 -5.98 -1.11
N TRP A 101 -2.61 -5.72 0.03
CA TRP A 101 -2.79 -4.44 0.73
C TRP A 101 -2.32 -3.25 -0.08
N SER A 102 -1.26 -3.42 -0.88
CA SER A 102 -0.74 -2.37 -1.76
C SER A 102 -1.73 -2.01 -2.87
N LEU A 103 -2.45 -2.98 -3.43
CA LEU A 103 -3.56 -2.73 -4.37
C LEU A 103 -4.63 -1.87 -3.70
N CYS A 104 -5.02 -2.22 -2.47
CA CYS A 104 -6.05 -1.49 -1.72
C CYS A 104 -5.61 -0.04 -1.44
N VAL A 105 -4.37 0.16 -1.01
CA VAL A 105 -3.79 1.50 -0.76
C VAL A 105 -3.70 2.33 -2.05
N ALA A 106 -3.23 1.72 -3.15
CA ALA A 106 -3.16 2.40 -4.44
C ALA A 106 -4.55 2.84 -4.93
N ALA A 107 -5.56 1.98 -4.80
CA ALA A 107 -6.94 2.32 -5.13
C ALA A 107 -7.48 3.44 -4.21
N GLN A 108 -7.20 3.39 -2.91
CA GLN A 108 -7.58 4.46 -1.98
C GLN A 108 -6.96 5.81 -2.37
N TYR A 109 -5.65 5.84 -2.65
CA TYR A 109 -4.94 7.07 -3.03
C TYR A 109 -5.38 7.58 -4.41
N ALA A 110 -5.69 6.70 -5.35
CA ALA A 110 -6.32 7.05 -6.61
C ALA A 110 -7.64 7.80 -6.43
N GLY A 111 -8.48 7.34 -5.49
CA GLY A 111 -9.72 8.01 -5.13
C GLY A 111 -9.49 9.34 -4.42
N TRP A 112 -8.53 9.39 -3.50
CA TRP A 112 -8.18 10.61 -2.75
C TRP A 112 -7.67 11.74 -3.66
N PHE A 113 -6.84 11.39 -4.64
CA PHE A 113 -6.25 12.33 -5.60
C PHE A 113 -6.98 12.33 -6.94
N HIS A 114 -8.29 12.06 -6.93
CA HIS A 114 -9.11 12.03 -8.14
C HIS A 114 -8.91 13.32 -8.96
N GLY A 115 -8.62 13.15 -10.26
CA GLY A 115 -8.47 14.27 -11.19
C GLY A 115 -7.09 14.93 -11.17
N ALA A 116 -6.21 14.52 -10.26
CA ALA A 116 -4.80 14.93 -10.25
C ALA A 116 -3.90 13.89 -10.94
N PRO A 117 -2.71 14.29 -11.45
CA PRO A 117 -1.73 13.34 -12.00
C PRO A 117 -1.35 12.23 -11.02
N MET A 118 -1.30 12.53 -9.73
CA MET A 118 -1.06 11.52 -8.68
C MET A 118 -2.13 10.44 -8.66
N GLY A 119 -3.41 10.80 -8.74
CA GLY A 119 -4.48 9.82 -8.78
C GLY A 119 -4.40 8.90 -10.00
N ALA A 120 -4.01 9.44 -11.16
CA ALA A 120 -3.80 8.65 -12.37
C ALA A 120 -2.64 7.64 -12.23
N GLY A 121 -1.50 8.06 -11.67
CA GLY A 121 -0.39 7.14 -11.45
C GLY A 121 -0.68 6.07 -10.41
N MET A 122 -1.46 6.40 -9.37
CA MET A 122 -1.93 5.40 -8.40
C MET A 122 -2.88 4.38 -9.04
N LEU A 123 -3.74 4.78 -9.98
CA LEU A 123 -4.54 3.84 -10.77
C LEU A 123 -3.69 2.92 -11.64
N ASP A 124 -2.62 3.43 -12.23
CA ASP A 124 -1.70 2.63 -13.04
C ASP A 124 -0.89 1.65 -12.16
N ALA A 125 -0.47 2.09 -10.97
CA ALA A 125 0.15 1.21 -9.98
C ALA A 125 -0.81 0.09 -9.54
N ALA A 126 -2.05 0.44 -9.20
CA ALA A 126 -3.09 -0.53 -8.85
C ALA A 126 -3.29 -1.56 -9.96
N ARG A 127 -3.38 -1.13 -11.24
CA ARG A 127 -3.54 -2.03 -12.39
C ARG A 127 -2.39 -3.03 -12.48
N VAL A 128 -1.14 -2.56 -12.41
CA VAL A 128 0.04 -3.43 -12.51
C VAL A 128 0.15 -4.40 -11.33
N ILE A 129 -0.26 -3.98 -10.13
CA ILE A 129 -0.33 -4.86 -8.95
C ILE A 129 -1.42 -5.92 -9.14
N SER A 130 -2.61 -5.56 -9.64
CA SER A 130 -3.72 -6.50 -9.88
C SER A 130 -3.40 -7.57 -10.93
N GLU A 131 -2.44 -7.31 -11.81
CA GLU A 131 -1.97 -8.25 -12.81
C GLU A 131 -0.98 -9.29 -12.25
N GLN A 132 -0.46 -9.09 -11.04
CA GLN A 132 0.43 -10.06 -10.41
C GLN A 132 -0.35 -11.34 -10.08
N SER A 133 0.19 -12.49 -10.50
CA SER A 133 -0.42 -13.80 -10.27
C SER A 133 -0.64 -14.10 -8.79
N SER A 134 0.25 -13.62 -7.93
CA SER A 134 0.13 -13.70 -6.47
C SER A 134 -1.07 -12.94 -5.91
N VAL A 135 -1.51 -11.87 -6.56
CA VAL A 135 -2.68 -11.08 -6.13
C VAL A 135 -3.96 -11.69 -6.66
N ARG A 136 -3.96 -12.23 -7.88
CA ARG A 136 -5.13 -12.93 -8.46
C ARG A 136 -5.54 -14.20 -7.72
N GLY A 137 -4.66 -14.73 -6.87
CA GLY A 137 -4.92 -15.91 -6.02
C GLY A 137 -5.56 -15.60 -4.67
N LEU A 138 -5.66 -14.32 -4.28
CA LEU A 138 -6.34 -13.86 -3.06
C LEU A 138 -7.86 -13.77 -3.29
#